data_AF-A0A7K4F260-F1
#
_entry.id   AF-A0A7K4F260-F1
#
_cell.length_a   1.000
_cell.length_b   1.000
_cell.length_c   1.000
_cell.angle_alpha   90.00
_cell.angle_beta   90.00
_cell.angle_gamma   90.00
#
_symmetry.space_group_name_H-M   'P 1'
#
loop_
_entity.id
_entity.type
_entity.pdbx_description
1 polymer ?
#
loop_
_entity_poly.entity_id
_entity_poly.type
_entity_poly.pdbx_seq_one_letter_code
_entity_poly.pdbx_strand_id
1 'polypeptide(L)'
;SSVMVELVGQMKDNLLLDFGEAKKIIKEVVNVFDHKFFINRKYLKQEDDSHFQIQFEGPKGMFELQVPKNTTYLLEGEATVENLSSEIIKLLAPKMPSNVEAVGVYIYEGYNKGSHIISNISR
;
A
#
# COMPACT_ATOMS: atom_id res chain seq x y z
N SER A 1 8.58 -9.06 3.65
CA SER A 1 8.28 -8.76 2.24
C SER A 1 9.18 -7.65 1.74
N SER A 2 9.41 -7.56 0.43
CA SER A 2 10.15 -6.46 -0.20
C SER A 2 9.29 -5.75 -1.24
N VAL A 3 9.48 -4.44 -1.38
CA VAL A 3 8.78 -3.60 -2.38
C VAL A 3 9.82 -3.03 -3.34
N MET A 4 9.60 -3.22 -4.64
CA MET A 4 10.35 -2.55 -5.71
C MET A 4 9.41 -1.55 -6.40
N VAL A 5 9.94 -0.38 -6.73
CA VAL A 5 9.20 0.68 -7.42
C VAL A 5 9.91 0.99 -8.73
N GLU A 6 9.15 1.01 -9.81
CA GLU A 6 9.57 1.46 -11.13
C GLU A 6 8.90 2.79 -11.44
N LEU A 7 9.63 3.73 -12.02
CA LEU A 7 9.12 5.03 -12.44
C LEU A 7 9.39 5.19 -13.93
N VAL A 8 8.39 5.65 -14.68
CA VAL A 8 8.49 5.92 -16.11
C VAL A 8 8.02 7.33 -16.37
N GLY A 9 8.70 8.03 -17.27
CA GLY A 9 8.32 9.38 -17.69
C GLY A 9 9.43 10.08 -18.46
N GLN A 10 9.38 11.40 -18.46
CA GLN A 10 10.28 12.25 -19.23
C GLN A 10 11.51 12.66 -18.42
N MET A 11 12.68 12.55 -19.07
CA MET A 11 13.93 13.03 -18.51
C MET A 11 13.93 14.56 -18.45
N LYS A 12 14.31 15.10 -17.30
CA LYS A 12 14.58 16.51 -17.06
C LYS A 12 15.99 16.65 -16.50
N ASP A 13 16.82 17.48 -17.12
CA ASP A 13 18.22 17.67 -16.70
C ASP A 13 19.02 16.36 -16.59
N ASN A 14 18.86 15.46 -17.58
CA ASN A 14 19.47 14.13 -17.66
C ASN A 14 19.05 13.13 -16.56
N LEU A 15 17.99 13.41 -15.79
CA LEU A 15 17.42 12.49 -14.80
C LEU A 15 15.90 12.41 -14.96
N LEU A 16 15.31 11.26 -14.66
CA LEU A 16 13.86 11.17 -14.51
C LEU A 16 13.44 11.80 -13.19
N LEU A 17 14.11 11.44 -12.11
CA LEU A 17 13.93 11.99 -10.77
C LEU A 17 15.24 11.78 -10.01
N ASP A 18 15.61 12.72 -9.15
CA ASP A 18 16.74 12.52 -8.25
C ASP A 18 16.49 11.31 -7.34
N PHE A 19 17.48 10.42 -7.21
CA PHE A 19 17.33 9.21 -6.41
C PHE A 19 17.06 9.48 -4.92
N GLY A 20 17.58 10.59 -4.38
CA GLY A 20 17.32 11.00 -3.00
C GLY A 20 15.88 11.42 -2.81
N GLU A 21 15.34 12.21 -3.74
CA GLU A 21 13.93 12.62 -3.75
C GLU A 21 13.00 11.42 -3.92
N ALA A 22 13.25 10.57 -4.91
CA ALA A 22 12.48 9.35 -5.15
C ALA A 22 12.44 8.46 -3.89
N LYS A 23 13.59 8.22 -3.27
CA LYS A 23 13.72 7.41 -2.06
C LYS A 23 12.94 8.00 -0.89
N LYS A 24 12.92 9.33 -0.75
CA LYS A 24 12.16 10.01 0.31
C LYS A 24 10.66 9.79 0.13
N ILE A 25 10.14 10.05 -1.07
CA ILE A 25 8.72 9.88 -1.41
C ILE A 25 8.28 8.41 -1.21
N ILE A 26 9.04 7.47 -1.77
CA ILE A 26 8.72 6.03 -1.70
C ILE A 26 8.73 5.55 -0.24
N LYS A 27 9.73 5.93 0.55
CA LYS A 27 9.80 5.54 1.96
C LYS A 27 8.64 6.09 2.78
N GLU A 28 8.24 7.34 2.55
CA GLU A 28 7.10 7.93 3.25
C GLU A 28 5.83 7.11 3.03
N VAL A 29 5.56 6.69 1.79
CA VAL A 29 4.39 5.87 1.45
C VAL A 29 4.50 4.46 2.03
N VAL A 30 5.63 3.78 1.84
CA VAL A 30 5.81 2.39 2.33
C VAL A 30 5.71 2.32 3.87
N ASN A 31 6.19 3.34 4.58
CA ASN A 31 6.10 3.42 6.04
C ASN A 31 4.66 3.45 6.57
N VAL A 32 3.67 3.84 5.75
CA VAL A 32 2.24 3.76 6.12
C VAL A 32 1.80 2.32 6.36
N PHE A 33 2.40 1.37 5.61
CA PHE A 33 2.08 -0.05 5.63
C PHE A 33 3.01 -0.85 6.55
N ASP A 34 4.15 -0.28 6.92
CA ASP A 34 5.15 -0.95 7.74
C ASP A 34 4.60 -1.22 9.16
N HIS A 35 4.85 -2.43 9.66
CA HIS A 35 4.34 -2.93 10.94
C HIS A 35 2.81 -2.78 11.13
N LYS A 36 2.02 -2.79 10.04
CA LYS A 36 0.56 -2.79 10.11
C LYS A 36 -0.03 -4.19 9.99
N PHE A 37 -1.08 -4.42 10.76
CA PHE A 37 -1.98 -5.54 10.59
C PHE A 37 -3.09 -5.16 9.61
N PHE A 38 -3.11 -5.81 8.46
CA PHE A 38 -4.09 -5.56 7.41
C PHE A 38 -5.40 -6.29 7.70
N ILE A 39 -6.51 -5.55 7.71
CA ILE A 39 -7.84 -6.10 7.92
C ILE A 39 -8.76 -5.56 6.84
N ASN A 40 -9.58 -6.43 6.25
CA ASN A 40 -10.61 -5.99 5.31
C ASN A 40 -11.67 -5.15 6.06
N ARG A 41 -11.93 -3.93 5.59
CA ARG A 41 -12.87 -2.97 6.18
C ARG A 41 -14.28 -3.54 6.29
N LYS A 42 -14.68 -4.51 5.46
CA LYS A 42 -15.99 -5.18 5.57
C LYS A 42 -16.21 -5.84 6.93
N TYR A 43 -15.14 -6.14 7.68
CA TYR A 43 -15.20 -6.72 9.02
C TYR A 43 -15.23 -5.66 10.13
N LEU A 44 -15.13 -4.37 9.82
CA LEU A 44 -15.26 -3.29 10.79
C LEU A 44 -16.71 -3.22 11.28
N LYS A 45 -16.92 -3.40 12.58
CA LYS A 45 -18.22 -3.27 13.23
C LYS A 45 -18.46 -1.86 13.74
N GLN A 46 -17.46 -1.29 14.41
CA GLN A 46 -17.45 0.07 14.94
C GLN A 46 -16.02 0.50 15.27
N GLU A 47 -15.82 1.77 15.56
CA GLU A 47 -14.53 2.32 15.97
C GLU A 47 -14.70 3.41 17.03
N ASP A 48 -13.68 3.57 17.88
CA ASP A 48 -13.52 4.73 18.77
C ASP A 48 -12.27 5.52 18.35
N ASP A 49 -11.84 6.51 19.15
CA ASP A 49 -10.68 7.36 18.79
C ASP A 49 -9.36 6.59 18.62
N SER A 50 -9.24 5.40 19.23
CA SER A 50 -7.98 4.67 19.38
C SER A 50 -8.02 3.24 18.84
N HIS A 51 -9.20 2.63 18.73
CA HIS A 51 -9.36 1.23 18.36
C HIS A 51 -10.42 1.02 17.26
N PHE A 52 -10.21 -0.03 16.48
CA PHE A 52 -11.23 -0.66 15.65
C PHE A 52 -11.80 -1.88 16.37
N GLN A 53 -13.11 -2.07 16.28
CA GLN A 53 -13.78 -3.33 16.63
C GLN A 53 -14.09 -4.10 15.36
N ILE A 54 -13.56 -5.30 15.26
CA ILE A 54 -13.62 -6.18 14.09
C ILE A 54 -14.45 -7.41 14.42
N GLN A 55 -15.37 -7.77 13.54
CA GLN A 55 -16.22 -8.95 13.69
C GLN A 55 -16.33 -9.70 12.36
N PHE A 56 -16.11 -11.02 12.40
CA PHE A 56 -16.27 -11.88 11.22
C PHE A 56 -16.51 -13.34 11.60
N GLU A 57 -17.20 -14.07 10.72
CA GLU A 57 -17.41 -15.50 10.87
C GLU A 57 -16.20 -16.27 10.30
N GLY A 58 -15.63 -17.14 11.11
CA GLY A 58 -14.53 -18.01 10.73
C GLY A 58 -14.87 -19.49 10.87
N PRO A 59 -13.92 -20.41 10.58
CA PRO A 59 -14.18 -21.85 10.59
C PRO A 59 -14.64 -22.44 11.92
N LYS A 60 -14.49 -21.69 13.03
CA LYS A 60 -14.86 -22.10 14.38
C LYS A 60 -15.92 -21.17 15.02
N GLY A 61 -16.69 -20.47 14.19
CA GLY A 61 -17.74 -19.56 14.63
C GLY A 61 -17.35 -18.08 14.53
N MET A 62 -18.07 -17.23 15.26
CA MET A 62 -17.88 -15.79 15.25
C MET A 62 -16.60 -15.39 15.99
N PHE A 63 -15.77 -14.57 15.35
CA PHE A 63 -14.62 -13.91 15.95
C PHE A 63 -14.93 -12.44 16.17
N GLU A 64 -14.55 -11.94 17.35
CA GLU A 64 -14.56 -10.51 17.69
C GLU A 64 -13.18 -10.11 18.19
N LEU A 65 -12.65 -9.00 17.66
CA LEU A 65 -11.33 -8.47 17.98
C LEU A 65 -11.44 -6.97 18.22
N GLN A 66 -10.70 -6.46 19.20
CA GLN A 66 -10.43 -5.02 19.31
C GLN A 66 -8.95 -4.80 19.00
N VAL A 67 -8.66 -3.94 18.01
CA VAL A 67 -7.29 -3.71 17.53
C VAL A 67 -6.95 -2.22 17.52
N PRO A 68 -5.73 -1.81 17.89
CA PRO A 68 -5.34 -0.40 17.90
C PRO A 68 -5.24 0.18 16.48
N LYS A 69 -5.77 1.39 16.27
CA LYS A 69 -5.71 2.10 14.98
C LYS A 69 -4.28 2.37 14.52
N ASN A 70 -3.35 2.62 15.46
CA ASN A 70 -1.96 2.91 15.13
C ASN A 70 -1.18 1.69 14.59
N THR A 71 -1.68 0.47 14.76
CA THR A 71 -1.08 -0.76 14.24
C THR A 71 -1.95 -1.48 13.22
N THR A 72 -3.13 -0.95 12.89
CA THR A 72 -4.07 -1.57 11.95
C THR A 72 -4.26 -0.71 10.72
N TYR A 73 -4.25 -1.35 9.55
CA TYR A 73 -4.60 -0.72 8.29
C TYR A 73 -5.84 -1.40 7.73
N LEU A 74 -6.90 -0.63 7.51
CA LEU A 74 -8.15 -1.14 6.92
C LEU A 74 -8.06 -1.08 5.39
N LEU A 75 -8.18 -2.23 4.73
CA LEU A 75 -8.21 -2.38 3.28
C LEU A 75 -9.65 -2.55 2.80
N GLU A 76 -10.01 -1.99 1.64
CA GLU A 76 -11.33 -2.25 1.04
C GLU A 76 -11.47 -3.69 0.48
N GLY A 77 -10.35 -4.39 0.31
CA GLY A 77 -10.29 -5.74 -0.26
C GLY A 77 -9.51 -6.73 0.59
N GLU A 78 -9.36 -7.94 0.08
CA GLU A 78 -8.47 -8.95 0.67
C GLU A 78 -7.02 -8.46 0.67
N ALA A 79 -6.23 -8.85 1.68
CA ALA A 79 -4.83 -8.45 1.81
C ALA A 79 -3.89 -9.24 0.86
N THR A 80 -4.23 -9.30 -0.42
CA THR A 80 -3.39 -9.92 -1.44
C THR A 80 -2.30 -8.95 -1.90
N VAL A 81 -1.23 -9.49 -2.47
CA VAL A 81 -0.11 -8.70 -3.00
C VAL A 81 -0.54 -7.73 -4.11
N GLU A 82 -1.56 -8.07 -4.91
CA GLU A 82 -2.13 -7.21 -5.94
C GLU A 82 -2.87 -6.01 -5.32
N ASN A 83 -3.70 -6.26 -4.32
CA ASN A 83 -4.44 -5.19 -3.63
C ASN A 83 -3.47 -4.27 -2.89
N LEU A 84 -2.46 -4.82 -2.23
CA LEU A 84 -1.41 -4.02 -1.57
C LEU A 84 -0.61 -3.19 -2.58
N SER A 85 -0.25 -3.75 -3.73
CA SER A 85 0.45 -3.00 -4.78
C SER A 85 -0.41 -1.83 -5.29
N SER A 86 -1.71 -2.06 -5.47
CA SER A 86 -2.66 -1.03 -5.88
C SER A 86 -2.80 0.08 -4.83
N GLU A 87 -2.87 -0.26 -3.55
CA GLU A 87 -2.91 0.73 -2.45
C GLU A 87 -1.64 1.57 -2.38
N ILE A 88 -0.46 0.97 -2.58
CA ILE A 88 0.80 1.71 -2.64
C ILE A 88 0.77 2.68 -3.83
N ILE A 89 0.35 2.24 -5.03
CA ILE A 89 0.25 3.10 -6.22
C ILE A 89 -0.69 4.29 -5.96
N LYS A 90 -1.87 4.06 -5.34
CA LYS A 90 -2.83 5.13 -5.01
C LYS A 90 -2.22 6.22 -4.14
N LEU A 91 -1.35 5.87 -3.20
CA LEU A 91 -0.68 6.83 -2.31
C LEU A 91 0.58 7.44 -2.95
N LEU A 92 1.24 6.71 -3.84
CA LEU A 92 2.49 7.10 -4.46
C LEU A 92 2.30 8.04 -5.66
N ALA A 93 1.36 7.73 -6.54
CA ALA A 93 1.11 8.48 -7.77
C ALA A 93 0.86 9.99 -7.55
N PRO A 94 0.03 10.43 -6.56
CA PRO A 94 -0.22 11.86 -6.33
C PRO A 94 1.01 12.63 -5.82
N LYS A 95 1.99 11.92 -5.25
CA LYS A 95 3.24 12.52 -4.72
C LYS A 95 4.33 12.62 -5.80
N MET A 96 4.13 12.03 -6.97
CA MET A 96 5.12 12.05 -8.04
C MET A 96 5.15 13.39 -8.79
N PRO A 97 6.35 13.85 -9.21
CA PRO A 97 6.47 15.08 -9.99
C PRO A 97 5.85 14.93 -11.39
N SER A 98 5.61 16.06 -12.06
CA SER A 98 4.83 16.12 -13.31
C SER A 98 5.46 15.41 -14.50
N ASN A 99 6.76 15.20 -14.48
CA ASN A 99 7.47 14.51 -15.54
C ASN A 99 7.47 12.97 -15.35
N VAL A 100 6.93 12.45 -14.24
CA VAL A 100 6.67 11.01 -14.06
C VAL A 100 5.25 10.71 -14.56
N GLU A 101 5.18 9.83 -15.55
CA GLU A 101 3.96 9.48 -16.30
C GLU A 101 3.36 8.14 -15.88
N ALA A 102 4.17 7.22 -15.33
CA ALA A 102 3.69 5.96 -14.79
C ALA A 102 4.52 5.48 -13.60
N VAL A 103 3.88 4.68 -12.74
CA VAL A 103 4.48 4.05 -11.56
C VAL A 103 4.17 2.56 -11.57
N GLY A 104 5.22 1.75 -11.49
CA GLY A 104 5.17 0.32 -11.25
C GLY A 104 5.48 -0.01 -9.80
N VAL A 105 4.72 -0.93 -9.20
CA VAL A 105 4.97 -1.47 -7.85
C VAL A 105 5.01 -2.99 -7.92
N TYR A 106 6.03 -3.55 -7.30
CA TYR A 106 6.22 -4.99 -7.17
C TYR A 106 6.36 -5.34 -5.70
N ILE A 107 5.57 -6.30 -5.22
CA ILE A 107 5.64 -6.78 -3.84
C ILE A 107 6.02 -8.25 -3.87
N TYR A 108 7.00 -8.63 -3.05
CA TYR A 108 7.43 -10.02 -2.87
C TYR A 108 7.23 -10.44 -1.41
N GLU A 109 6.40 -11.44 -1.19
CA GLU A 109 6.03 -11.95 0.15
C GLU A 109 6.91 -13.13 0.59
N GLY A 110 7.70 -13.70 -0.32
CA GLY A 110 8.62 -14.83 -0.09
C GLY A 110 9.16 -15.40 -1.42
N TYR A 111 9.84 -16.56 -1.38
CA TYR A 111 10.32 -17.25 -2.58
C TYR A 111 9.15 -17.55 -3.54
N ASN A 112 9.19 -16.98 -4.75
CA ASN A 112 8.21 -17.17 -5.84
C ASN A 112 6.75 -16.77 -5.55
N LYS A 113 6.49 -15.84 -4.61
CA LYS A 113 5.16 -15.22 -4.42
C LYS A 113 5.26 -13.70 -4.46
N GLY A 114 4.79 -13.11 -5.55
CA GLY A 114 4.77 -11.67 -5.70
C GLY A 114 3.78 -11.18 -6.74
N SER A 115 3.52 -9.88 -6.71
CA SER A 115 2.65 -9.17 -7.66
C SER A 115 3.44 -8.08 -8.37
N HIS A 116 3.00 -7.74 -9.58
CA HIS A 116 3.52 -6.65 -10.39
C HIS A 116 2.33 -5.88 -10.96
N ILE A 117 2.23 -4.60 -10.60
CA ILE A 117 1.20 -3.70 -11.11
C ILE A 117 1.86 -2.42 -11.62
N ILE A 118 1.48 -1.96 -12.81
CA ILE A 118 1.86 -0.67 -13.39
C ILE A 118 0.60 0.15 -13.60
N SER A 119 0.66 1.43 -13.24
CA SER A 119 -0.42 2.39 -13.46
C SER A 119 0.11 3.65 -14.14
N ASN A 120 -0.60 4.09 -15.19
CA ASN A 120 -0.39 5.40 -15.77
C ASN A 120 -0.98 6.47 -14.83
N ILE A 121 -0.24 7.55 -14.62
CA ILE A 121 -0.70 8.69 -13.83
C ILE A 121 -1.52 9.60 -14.77
N SER A 122 -2.84 9.45 -14.76
CA SER A 122 -3.74 10.43 -15.37
C SER A 122 -3.92 11.63 -14.45
N ARG A 123 -3.65 12.84 -14.95
CA ARG A 123 -3.84 14.12 -14.25
C ARG A 123 -5.02 14.88 -14.83
#